data_AF-A0AA42QFT2-F1
#
_entry.id   AF-A0AA42QFT2-F1
#
_cell.length_a   1.000
_cell.length_b   1.000
_cell.length_c   1.000
_cell.angle_alpha   90.00
_cell.angle_beta   90.00
_cell.angle_gamma   90.00
#
_symmetry.space_group_name_H-M   'P 1'
#
loop_
_entity.id
_entity.type
_entity.pdbx_description
1 polymer ?
#
loop_
_entity_poly.entity_id
_entity_poly.type
_entity_poly.pdbx_seq_one_letter_code
_entity_poly.pdbx_strand_id
1 'polypeptide(L)'
;MFELTPFLDAIAQADAPLEGKANGWQRKAVLAEFGNACAFCSAPLDLASPKSWTATPLVPAQLGGPVSVVENWVPACRPCVAAKGLRDIVCWKEWQASATPDRVALLLERRRSALLYAENHFTPLSRHSKRERLLANLSARFDKPRFRVYAWSGEVDGERVGLVGWSTRSGDALALSEALLALRMRDGGEVVAEGQVTLLRLPVDAFLRAVWALIEAHGIVVPLDVPSDGPLNADDWRECWRHRVMDPVSNHKRVPMTSSQALPHAPRVLSTNPDSVRRLAQLRAARRADRVEEAELLYREAMARKSKYLERVRRGLEAPMPLDEYRAWSDEVRQLGVDWVKLKN
;
A
#
# COMPACT_ATOMS: atom_id res chain seq x y z
N MET A 1 -1.71 -25.07 -7.10
CA MET A 1 -2.86 -24.18 -7.36
C MET A 1 -2.84 -23.24 -6.18
N PHE A 2 -2.60 -21.96 -6.44
CA PHE A 2 -2.38 -20.96 -5.40
C PHE A 2 -3.62 -20.81 -4.51
N GLU A 3 -3.55 -21.30 -3.26
CA GLU A 3 -4.67 -21.22 -2.32
C GLU A 3 -4.79 -19.82 -1.73
N LEU A 4 -5.92 -19.15 -1.97
CA LEU A 4 -6.15 -17.76 -1.55
C LEU A 4 -6.67 -17.64 -0.11
N THR A 5 -7.30 -18.69 0.41
CA THR A 5 -8.01 -18.70 1.71
C THR A 5 -7.16 -18.15 2.86
N PRO A 6 -5.88 -18.59 3.06
CA PRO A 6 -5.07 -18.10 4.17
C PRO A 6 -4.85 -16.59 4.14
N PHE A 7 -4.73 -16.01 2.94
CA PHE A 7 -4.52 -14.57 2.77
C PHE A 7 -5.79 -13.77 3.01
N LEU A 8 -6.94 -14.26 2.53
CA LEU A 8 -8.23 -13.62 2.74
C LEU A 8 -8.61 -13.63 4.23
N ASP A 9 -8.39 -14.75 4.90
CA ASP A 9 -8.64 -14.90 6.34
C ASP A 9 -7.70 -14.00 7.16
N ALA A 10 -6.41 -13.95 6.81
CA ALA A 10 -5.45 -13.07 7.46
C ALA A 10 -5.83 -11.58 7.32
N ILE A 11 -6.30 -11.15 6.14
CA ILE A 11 -6.81 -9.78 5.95
C ILE A 11 -8.05 -9.55 6.82
N ALA A 12 -9.02 -10.48 6.80
CA ALA A 12 -10.25 -10.34 7.57
C ALA A 12 -9.97 -10.25 9.08
N GLN A 13 -9.05 -11.07 9.59
CA GLN A 13 -8.61 -11.07 10.98
C GLN A 13 -7.86 -9.78 11.33
N ALA A 14 -6.92 -9.36 10.49
CA ALA A 14 -6.12 -8.15 10.72
C ALA A 14 -6.92 -6.85 10.54
N ASP A 15 -8.09 -6.91 9.90
CA ASP A 15 -9.02 -5.80 9.72
C ASP A 15 -10.13 -5.79 10.78
N ALA A 16 -10.11 -6.71 11.76
CA ALA A 16 -11.06 -6.70 12.87
C ALA A 16 -11.18 -5.29 13.49
N PRO A 17 -12.41 -4.84 13.85
CA PRO A 17 -12.62 -3.47 14.31
C PRO A 17 -11.70 -3.09 15.47
N LEU A 18 -10.86 -2.08 15.24
CA LEU A 18 -10.02 -1.52 16.30
C LEU A 18 -10.86 -0.57 17.17
N GLU A 19 -11.10 -0.96 18.42
CA GLU A 19 -11.72 -0.06 19.39
C GLU A 19 -10.72 1.03 19.83
N GLY A 20 -11.00 2.27 19.43
CA GLY A 20 -10.43 3.45 20.07
C GLY A 20 -11.55 4.20 20.78
N LYS A 21 -11.48 4.33 22.10
CA LYS A 21 -12.38 5.17 22.89
C LYS A 21 -11.58 6.25 23.58
N ALA A 22 -12.01 7.50 23.44
CA ALA A 22 -11.42 8.58 24.22
C ALA A 22 -11.64 8.32 25.71
N ASN A 23 -10.58 8.42 26.50
CA ASN A 23 -10.66 8.28 27.95
C ASN A 23 -11.33 9.53 28.58
N GLY A 24 -11.60 9.46 29.88
CA GLY A 24 -12.32 10.53 30.59
C GLY A 24 -11.64 11.90 30.54
N TRP A 25 -10.30 11.95 30.56
CA TRP A 25 -9.59 13.23 30.49
C TRP A 25 -9.61 13.82 29.09
N GLN A 26 -9.43 13.01 28.04
CA GLN A 26 -9.51 13.45 26.64
C GLN A 26 -10.88 14.05 26.36
N ARG A 27 -11.96 13.39 26.80
CA ARG A 27 -13.33 13.88 26.67
C ARG A 27 -13.52 15.26 27.32
N LYS A 28 -12.97 15.47 28.52
CA LYS A 28 -13.06 16.76 29.23
C LYS A 28 -12.24 17.84 28.51
N ALA A 29 -11.02 17.52 28.08
CA ALA A 29 -10.13 18.45 27.39
C ALA A 29 -10.78 18.98 26.10
N VAL A 30 -11.32 18.09 25.27
CA VAL A 30 -11.93 18.49 23.99
C VAL A 30 -13.26 19.23 24.17
N LEU A 31 -14.03 18.95 25.23
CA LEU A 31 -15.21 19.76 25.55
C LEU A 31 -14.84 21.19 25.94
N ALA A 32 -13.83 21.34 26.80
CA ALA A 32 -13.34 22.66 27.22
C ALA A 32 -12.81 23.45 26.03
N GLU A 33 -12.02 22.81 25.16
CA GLU A 33 -11.45 23.44 23.97
C GLU A 33 -12.50 23.91 22.96
N PHE A 34 -13.55 23.10 22.73
CA PHE A 34 -14.60 23.41 21.77
C PHE A 34 -15.83 24.10 22.38
N GLY A 35 -15.72 24.57 23.63
CA GLY A 35 -16.79 25.34 24.29
C GLY A 35 -18.11 24.58 24.40
N ASN A 36 -18.05 23.28 24.71
CA ASN A 36 -19.22 22.38 24.77
C ASN A 36 -20.05 22.34 23.47
N ALA A 37 -19.45 22.63 22.32
CA ALA A 37 -20.10 22.55 21.01
C ALA A 37 -19.55 21.39 20.18
N CYS A 38 -20.33 20.93 19.20
CA CYS A 38 -19.87 19.97 18.22
C CYS A 38 -18.77 20.59 17.34
N ALA A 39 -17.64 19.90 17.21
CA ALA A 39 -16.54 20.37 16.38
C ALA A 39 -16.89 20.49 14.89
N PHE A 40 -17.83 19.69 14.37
CA PHE A 40 -18.17 19.68 12.95
C PHE A 40 -19.24 20.70 12.56
N CYS A 41 -20.36 20.76 13.30
CA CYS A 41 -21.48 21.65 12.99
C CYS A 41 -21.58 22.88 13.90
N SER A 42 -20.71 23.01 14.91
CA SER A 42 -20.72 24.08 15.92
C SER A 42 -21.99 24.17 16.78
N ALA A 43 -22.94 23.23 16.65
CA ALA A 43 -24.14 23.20 17.49
C ALA A 43 -23.80 22.87 18.96
N PRO A 44 -24.48 23.48 19.95
CA PRO A 44 -24.31 23.14 21.35
C PRO A 44 -24.56 21.66 21.62
N LEU A 45 -23.77 21.06 22.51
CA LEU A 45 -23.94 19.66 22.93
C LEU A 45 -24.76 19.58 24.22
N ASP A 46 -25.72 18.66 24.25
CA ASP A 46 -26.46 18.33 25.46
C ASP A 46 -25.61 17.43 26.37
N LEU A 47 -24.90 18.03 27.33
CA LEU A 47 -24.03 17.28 28.25
C LEU A 47 -24.80 16.51 29.33
N ALA A 48 -26.10 16.79 29.52
CA ALA A 48 -26.93 16.06 30.48
C ALA A 48 -27.27 14.65 29.97
N SER A 49 -27.23 14.44 28.65
CA SER A 49 -27.44 13.15 28.01
C SER A 49 -26.13 12.52 27.53
N PRO A 50 -25.63 11.43 28.15
CA PRO A 50 -24.39 10.77 27.72
C PRO A 50 -24.43 10.20 26.29
N LYS A 51 -25.62 10.10 25.69
CA LYS A 51 -25.84 9.54 24.33
C LYS A 51 -25.98 10.61 23.24
N SER A 52 -26.08 11.89 23.61
CA SER A 52 -26.28 12.99 22.64
C SER A 52 -25.00 13.31 21.85
N TRP A 53 -23.84 13.02 22.44
CA TRP A 53 -22.53 13.34 21.90
C TRP A 53 -21.49 12.25 22.22
N THR A 54 -20.40 12.24 21.47
CA THR A 54 -19.21 11.46 21.82
C THR A 54 -17.95 12.19 21.39
N ALA A 55 -16.82 11.85 22.01
CA ALA A 55 -15.54 12.17 21.42
C ALA A 55 -15.30 11.21 20.25
N THR A 56 -15.04 11.75 19.06
CA THR A 56 -14.80 10.99 17.84
C THR A 56 -13.44 11.34 17.27
N PRO A 57 -12.72 10.39 16.67
CA PRO A 57 -11.38 10.65 16.17
C PRO A 57 -11.43 11.31 14.78
N LEU A 58 -10.54 12.27 14.52
CA LEU A 58 -10.33 12.89 13.21
C LEU A 58 -9.80 11.87 12.21
N VAL A 59 -8.84 11.05 12.64
CA VAL A 59 -8.35 9.87 11.92
C VAL A 59 -8.74 8.62 12.71
N PRO A 60 -9.60 7.74 12.17
CA PRO A 60 -9.97 6.50 12.85
C PRO A 60 -8.77 5.59 13.16
N ALA A 61 -8.86 4.85 14.27
CA ALA A 61 -7.85 3.88 14.66
C ALA A 61 -7.63 2.80 13.57
N GLN A 62 -8.70 2.40 12.87
CA GLN A 62 -8.64 1.48 11.73
C GLN A 62 -7.64 1.95 10.65
N LEU A 63 -7.55 3.26 10.45
CA LEU A 63 -6.67 3.89 9.46
C LEU A 63 -5.31 4.31 10.08
N GLY A 64 -4.99 3.80 11.28
CA GLY A 64 -3.76 4.10 12.02
C GLY A 64 -3.78 5.41 12.79
N GLY A 65 -4.96 6.01 13.01
CA GLY A 65 -5.08 7.21 13.83
C GLY A 65 -4.70 6.97 15.30
N PRO A 66 -3.96 7.88 15.95
CA PRO A 66 -3.47 7.64 17.30
C PRO A 66 -4.58 7.84 18.33
N VAL A 67 -4.81 6.81 19.16
CA VAL A 67 -5.87 6.83 20.19
C VAL A 67 -5.46 7.54 21.48
N SER A 68 -4.16 7.59 21.77
CA SER A 68 -3.60 8.22 22.98
C SER A 68 -3.43 9.74 22.85
N VAL A 69 -3.53 10.30 21.64
CA VAL A 69 -3.22 11.70 21.32
C VAL A 69 -4.49 12.54 21.31
N VAL A 70 -4.58 13.55 22.17
CA VAL A 70 -5.81 14.36 22.35
C VAL A 70 -6.20 15.16 21.11
N GLU A 71 -5.21 15.56 20.30
CA GLU A 71 -5.40 16.27 19.04
C GLU A 71 -6.19 15.41 18.04
N ASN A 72 -6.10 14.08 18.14
CA ASN A 72 -6.90 13.22 17.26
C ASN A 72 -8.39 13.23 17.65
N TRP A 73 -8.77 13.72 18.83
CA TRP A 73 -10.13 13.67 19.32
C TRP A 73 -10.84 15.03 19.24
N VAL A 74 -12.13 14.99 18.92
CA VAL A 74 -13.03 16.15 18.95
C VAL A 74 -14.42 15.76 19.47
N PRO A 75 -15.16 16.66 20.13
CA PRO A 75 -16.52 16.37 20.55
C PRO A 75 -17.47 16.50 19.36
N ALA A 76 -18.36 15.54 19.17
CA ALA A 76 -19.30 15.55 18.06
C ALA A 76 -20.69 15.07 18.47
N CYS A 77 -21.71 15.73 17.92
CA CYS A 77 -23.10 15.29 18.05
C CYS A 77 -23.32 14.02 17.23
N ARG A 78 -24.32 13.23 17.63
CA ARG A 78 -24.64 11.95 16.98
C ARG A 78 -24.85 12.06 15.44
N PRO A 79 -25.56 13.07 14.89
CA PRO A 79 -25.69 13.22 13.44
C PRO A 79 -24.34 13.37 12.72
N CYS A 80 -23.44 14.20 13.24
CA CYS A 80 -22.11 14.38 12.63
C CYS A 80 -21.25 13.13 12.74
N VAL A 81 -21.35 12.37 13.84
CA VAL A 81 -20.64 11.09 13.99
C VAL A 81 -21.13 10.07 12.96
N ALA A 82 -22.45 9.95 12.81
CA ALA A 82 -23.05 9.05 11.83
C ALA A 82 -22.68 9.45 10.39
N ALA A 83 -22.72 10.75 10.09
CA ALA A 83 -22.34 11.26 8.78
C ALA A 83 -20.83 11.03 8.50
N LYS A 84 -19.94 11.27 9.47
CA LYS A 84 -18.51 11.02 9.31
C LYS A 84 -18.21 9.54 9.05
N GLY A 85 -18.80 8.66 9.86
CA GLY A 85 -18.48 7.23 9.87
C GLY A 85 -16.98 6.97 10.09
N LEU A 86 -16.43 6.01 9.34
CA LEU A 86 -15.01 5.65 9.38
C LEU A 86 -14.13 6.49 8.43
N ARG A 87 -14.64 7.63 7.95
CA ARG A 87 -13.85 8.50 7.07
C ARG A 87 -12.77 9.22 7.84
N ASP A 88 -11.64 9.39 7.18
CA ASP A 88 -10.66 10.42 7.49
C ASP A 88 -11.27 11.79 7.12
N ILE A 89 -11.21 12.79 8.00
CA ILE A 89 -11.86 14.08 7.74
C ILE A 89 -11.34 14.80 6.49
N VAL A 90 -10.12 14.48 6.01
CA VAL A 90 -9.56 15.10 4.79
C VAL A 90 -10.31 14.68 3.51
N CYS A 91 -10.95 13.51 3.51
CA CYS A 91 -11.80 13.05 2.41
C CYS A 91 -13.29 13.34 2.60
N TRP A 92 -13.71 13.94 3.73
CA TRP A 92 -15.10 14.27 3.97
C TRP A 92 -15.52 15.58 3.25
N LYS A 93 -15.62 15.53 1.92
CA LYS A 93 -15.83 16.70 1.07
C LYS A 93 -17.18 17.37 1.28
N GLU A 94 -18.24 16.62 1.56
CA GLU A 94 -19.56 17.21 1.80
C GLU A 94 -19.56 18.10 3.04
N TRP A 95 -18.92 17.65 4.13
CA TRP A 95 -18.77 18.46 5.33
C TRP A 95 -17.88 19.68 5.08
N GLN A 96 -16.72 19.51 4.42
CA GLN A 96 -15.82 20.61 4.10
C GLN A 96 -16.49 21.71 3.27
N ALA A 97 -17.40 21.34 2.36
CA ALA A 97 -18.16 22.29 1.55
C ALA A 97 -19.24 23.03 2.36
N SER A 98 -19.80 22.40 3.40
CA SER A 98 -20.88 22.96 4.22
C SER A 98 -20.40 23.75 5.44
N ALA A 99 -19.19 23.49 5.93
CA ALA A 99 -18.63 24.11 7.13
C ALA A 99 -17.93 25.44 6.81
N THR A 100 -17.74 26.28 7.83
CA THR A 100 -16.97 27.52 7.65
C THR A 100 -15.50 27.19 7.33
N PRO A 101 -14.84 27.96 6.42
CA PRO A 101 -13.44 27.70 6.06
C PRO A 101 -12.50 27.65 7.26
N ASP A 102 -12.68 28.54 8.24
CA ASP A 102 -11.86 28.57 9.46
C ASP A 102 -12.03 27.29 10.29
N ARG A 103 -13.25 26.73 10.34
CA ARG A 103 -13.50 25.47 11.06
C ARG A 103 -12.83 24.30 10.34
N VAL A 104 -12.91 24.27 9.01
CA VAL A 104 -12.23 23.24 8.20
C VAL A 104 -10.72 23.32 8.41
N ALA A 105 -10.14 24.53 8.32
CA ALA A 105 -8.71 24.75 8.51
C ALA A 105 -8.27 24.32 9.92
N LEU A 106 -9.00 24.71 10.97
CA LEU A 106 -8.74 24.32 12.35
C LEU A 106 -8.67 22.80 12.52
N LEU A 107 -9.68 22.07 12.02
CA LEU A 107 -9.73 20.61 12.20
C LEU A 107 -8.70 19.88 11.33
N LEU A 108 -8.41 20.37 10.11
CA LEU A 108 -7.35 19.80 9.28
C LEU A 108 -5.97 20.01 9.92
N GLU A 109 -5.72 21.16 10.54
CA GLU A 109 -4.46 21.41 11.24
C GLU A 109 -4.33 20.56 12.50
N ARG A 110 -5.43 20.42 13.26
CA ARG A 110 -5.49 19.51 14.40
C ARG A 110 -5.21 18.06 13.98
N ARG A 111 -5.77 17.62 12.86
CA ARG A 111 -5.48 16.31 12.27
C ARG A 111 -4.00 16.16 11.91
N ARG A 112 -3.37 17.17 11.27
CA ARG A 112 -1.94 17.13 10.93
C ARG A 112 -1.09 17.00 12.18
N SER A 113 -1.41 17.76 13.23
CA SER A 113 -0.75 17.67 14.54
C SER A 113 -0.86 16.27 15.14
N ALA A 114 -2.05 15.66 15.11
CA ALA A 114 -2.25 14.30 15.57
C ALA A 114 -1.40 13.27 14.79
N LEU A 115 -1.32 13.41 13.47
CA LEU A 115 -0.59 12.49 12.60
C LEU A 115 0.93 12.49 12.81
N LEU A 116 1.50 13.55 13.38
CA LEU A 116 2.91 13.54 13.81
C LEU A 116 3.20 12.47 14.86
N TYR A 117 2.18 12.10 15.66
CA TYR A 117 2.28 11.14 16.75
C TYR A 117 1.54 9.82 16.46
N ALA A 118 1.21 9.58 15.19
CA ALA A 118 0.59 8.36 14.71
C ALA A 118 1.64 7.34 14.27
N GLU A 119 1.23 6.07 14.11
CA GLU A 119 2.04 5.08 13.40
C GLU A 119 2.27 5.55 11.97
N ASN A 120 3.53 5.78 11.59
CA ASN A 120 3.93 6.19 10.25
C ASN A 120 5.05 5.30 9.72
N HIS A 121 5.10 5.11 8.42
CA HIS A 121 6.29 4.56 7.76
C HIS A 121 7.39 5.61 7.66
N PHE A 122 8.62 5.13 7.49
CA PHE A 122 9.77 6.01 7.26
C PHE A 122 9.59 6.85 6.00
N THR A 123 10.18 8.04 6.03
CA THR A 123 10.35 8.84 4.82
C THR A 123 11.52 8.32 3.98
N PRO A 124 11.56 8.61 2.67
CA PRO A 124 12.71 8.30 1.82
C PRO A 124 13.91 9.20 2.11
N LEU A 125 13.90 9.97 3.20
CA LEU A 125 15.00 10.86 3.57
C LEU A 125 16.06 10.09 4.37
N SER A 126 17.31 10.52 4.23
CA SER A 126 18.40 10.01 5.07
C SER A 126 18.28 10.57 6.48
N ARG A 127 18.85 9.87 7.46
CA ARG A 127 18.92 10.34 8.86
C ARG A 127 19.75 11.61 9.06
N HIS A 128 20.47 12.03 8.02
CA HIS A 128 21.30 13.23 7.99
C HIS A 128 20.57 14.41 7.32
N SER A 129 19.34 14.20 6.84
CA SER A 129 18.53 15.27 6.26
C SER A 129 18.13 16.29 7.33
N LYS A 130 17.99 17.56 6.96
CA LYS A 130 17.49 18.57 7.91
C LYS A 130 16.07 18.22 8.40
N ARG A 131 15.79 18.48 9.68
CA ARG A 131 14.50 18.14 10.32
C ARG A 131 13.33 18.82 9.61
N GLU A 132 13.51 20.05 9.13
CA GLU A 132 12.50 20.83 8.42
C GLU A 132 12.07 20.11 7.13
N ARG A 133 13.02 19.48 6.44
CA ARG A 133 12.74 18.70 5.22
C ARG A 133 11.93 17.44 5.52
N LEU A 134 12.17 16.80 6.66
CA LEU A 134 11.37 15.67 7.13
C LEU A 134 9.94 16.10 7.41
N LEU A 135 9.76 17.17 8.17
CA LEU A 135 8.44 17.70 8.50
C LEU A 135 7.67 18.12 7.25
N ALA A 136 8.33 18.75 6.27
CA ALA A 136 7.72 19.06 4.97
C ALA A 136 7.29 17.80 4.21
N ASN A 137 8.09 16.73 4.24
CA ASN A 137 7.72 15.46 3.61
C ASN A 137 6.51 14.81 4.28
N LEU A 138 6.47 14.82 5.62
CA LEU A 138 5.33 14.31 6.39
C LEU A 138 4.07 15.15 6.12
N SER A 139 4.19 16.48 6.13
CA SER A 139 3.08 17.39 5.83
C SER A 139 2.45 17.09 4.47
N ALA A 140 3.28 16.93 3.42
CA ALA A 140 2.80 16.59 2.08
C ALA A 140 2.10 15.21 2.00
N ARG A 141 2.48 14.24 2.86
CA ARG A 141 1.73 12.99 2.98
C ARG A 141 0.40 13.20 3.71
N PHE A 142 0.41 14.00 4.77
CA PHE A 142 -0.77 14.24 5.59
C PHE A 142 -1.87 14.97 4.83
N ASP A 143 -1.57 15.69 3.75
CA ASP A 143 -2.60 16.28 2.87
C ASP A 143 -3.45 15.24 2.12
N LYS A 144 -3.04 13.96 2.12
CA LYS A 144 -3.78 12.84 1.52
C LYS A 144 -4.61 12.09 2.57
N PRO A 145 -5.74 11.47 2.17
CA PRO A 145 -6.46 10.56 3.04
C PRO A 145 -5.61 9.37 3.44
N ARG A 146 -5.76 8.94 4.68
CA ARG A 146 -5.12 7.72 5.17
C ARG A 146 -5.92 6.51 4.74
N PHE A 147 -5.23 5.45 4.37
CA PHE A 147 -5.83 4.16 4.06
C PHE A 147 -4.93 3.03 4.56
N ARG A 148 -5.49 1.85 4.80
CA ARG A 148 -4.76 0.69 5.33
C ARG A 148 -4.79 -0.43 4.31
N VAL A 149 -3.61 -0.93 3.96
CA VAL A 149 -3.44 -2.08 3.08
C VAL A 149 -2.58 -3.11 3.77
N TYR A 150 -2.72 -4.34 3.33
CA TYR A 150 -1.97 -5.46 3.81
C TYR A 150 -1.07 -5.97 2.69
N ALA A 151 0.15 -6.32 3.03
CA ALA A 151 1.13 -6.77 2.05
C ALA A 151 1.87 -8.00 2.54
N TRP A 152 2.21 -8.88 1.61
CA TRP A 152 2.95 -10.10 1.89
C TRP A 152 3.92 -10.40 0.76
N SER A 153 5.08 -10.96 1.08
CA SER A 153 6.01 -11.50 0.09
C SER A 153 6.58 -12.80 0.60
N GLY A 154 6.59 -13.81 -0.26
CA GLY A 154 7.08 -15.14 0.07
C GLY A 154 7.07 -16.07 -1.13
N GLU A 155 7.31 -17.34 -0.89
CA GLU A 155 7.25 -18.39 -1.91
C GLU A 155 5.95 -19.18 -1.78
N VAL A 156 5.26 -19.41 -2.89
CA VAL A 156 4.11 -20.31 -2.98
C VAL A 156 4.25 -21.18 -4.22
N ASP A 157 4.06 -22.49 -4.06
CA ASP A 157 4.25 -23.49 -5.13
C ASP A 157 5.64 -23.39 -5.82
N GLY A 158 6.68 -22.97 -5.09
CA GLY A 158 8.04 -22.79 -5.61
C GLY A 158 8.27 -21.48 -6.40
N GLU A 159 7.26 -20.62 -6.52
CA GLU A 159 7.38 -19.30 -7.12
C GLU A 159 7.34 -18.21 -6.04
N ARG A 160 8.27 -17.25 -6.12
CA ARG A 160 8.20 -16.07 -5.29
C ARG A 160 7.05 -15.17 -5.77
N VAL A 161 6.23 -14.70 -4.85
CA VAL A 161 5.08 -13.83 -5.14
C VAL A 161 5.00 -12.69 -4.14
N GLY A 162 4.49 -11.55 -4.61
CA GLY A 162 4.08 -10.44 -3.76
C GLY A 162 2.57 -10.30 -3.79
N LEU A 163 1.95 -10.11 -2.63
CA LEU A 163 0.52 -9.88 -2.50
C LEU A 163 0.28 -8.54 -1.84
N VAL A 164 -0.71 -7.81 -2.34
CA VAL A 164 -1.24 -6.61 -1.69
C VAL A 164 -2.75 -6.69 -1.69
N GLY A 165 -3.38 -6.48 -0.54
CA GLY A 165 -4.83 -6.51 -0.44
C GLY A 165 -5.37 -5.62 0.66
N TRP A 166 -6.67 -5.41 0.65
CA TRP A 166 -7.38 -4.56 1.60
C TRP A 166 -8.86 -4.91 1.65
N SER A 167 -9.54 -4.49 2.72
CA SER A 167 -10.98 -4.69 2.89
C SER A 167 -11.77 -3.45 2.47
N THR A 168 -13.09 -3.55 2.51
CA THR A 168 -13.99 -2.40 2.34
C THR A 168 -13.88 -1.33 3.44
N ARG A 169 -13.23 -1.62 4.58
CA ARG A 169 -13.02 -0.67 5.70
C ARG A 169 -11.68 0.04 5.65
N SER A 170 -10.89 -0.20 4.60
CA SER A 170 -9.51 0.26 4.48
C SER A 170 -9.32 1.74 4.22
N GLY A 171 -10.39 2.55 4.19
CA GLY A 171 -10.31 4.01 4.15
C GLY A 171 -11.06 4.61 2.98
N ASP A 172 -10.49 5.66 2.39
CA ASP A 172 -11.13 6.41 1.32
C ASP A 172 -11.23 5.61 0.01
N ALA A 173 -12.44 5.52 -0.54
CA ALA A 173 -12.73 4.70 -1.72
C ALA A 173 -12.02 5.23 -2.98
N LEU A 174 -11.88 6.56 -3.13
CA LEU A 174 -11.18 7.14 -4.27
C LEU A 174 -9.68 6.85 -4.19
N ALA A 175 -9.05 7.06 -3.04
CA ALA A 175 -7.64 6.74 -2.83
C ALA A 175 -7.33 5.25 -3.05
N LEU A 176 -8.20 4.35 -2.59
CA LEU A 176 -8.07 2.92 -2.83
C LEU A 176 -8.27 2.55 -4.31
N SER A 177 -9.17 3.25 -5.03
CA SER A 177 -9.38 3.05 -6.46
C SER A 177 -8.17 3.53 -7.29
N GLU A 178 -7.59 4.67 -6.92
CA GLU A 178 -6.34 5.16 -7.52
C GLU A 178 -5.17 4.21 -7.24
N ALA A 179 -5.08 3.67 -6.02
CA ALA A 179 -4.10 2.66 -5.64
C ALA A 179 -4.27 1.39 -6.48
N LEU A 180 -5.49 0.88 -6.61
CA LEU A 180 -5.82 -0.27 -7.44
C LEU A 180 -5.37 -0.06 -8.89
N LEU A 181 -5.75 1.08 -9.48
CA LEU A 181 -5.38 1.41 -10.85
C LEU A 181 -3.85 1.47 -11.02
N ALA A 182 -3.16 2.09 -10.07
CA ALA A 182 -1.70 2.14 -10.09
C ALA A 182 -1.07 0.75 -10.00
N LEU A 183 -1.53 -0.09 -9.08
CA LEU A 183 -1.01 -1.46 -8.92
C LEU A 183 -1.21 -2.29 -10.19
N ARG A 184 -2.37 -2.20 -10.83
CA ARG A 184 -2.65 -2.92 -12.08
C ARG A 184 -1.83 -2.38 -13.25
N MET A 185 -1.93 -1.08 -13.51
CA MET A 185 -1.42 -0.50 -14.76
C MET A 185 0.07 -0.18 -14.72
N ARG A 186 0.60 0.23 -13.56
CA ARG A 186 2.03 0.58 -13.41
C ARG A 186 2.86 -0.61 -12.96
N ASP A 187 2.32 -1.42 -12.05
CA ASP A 187 3.08 -2.47 -11.36
C ASP A 187 2.74 -3.88 -11.85
N GLY A 188 1.79 -4.03 -12.79
CA GLY A 188 1.44 -5.30 -13.43
C GLY A 188 0.64 -6.24 -12.52
N GLY A 189 -0.11 -5.68 -11.57
CA GLY A 189 -0.90 -6.45 -10.63
C GLY A 189 -2.10 -7.16 -11.26
N GLU A 190 -2.22 -8.44 -10.95
CA GLU A 190 -3.37 -9.28 -11.26
C GLU A 190 -4.33 -9.29 -10.07
N VAL A 191 -5.61 -8.99 -10.29
CA VAL A 191 -6.63 -9.11 -9.24
C VAL A 191 -7.00 -10.58 -9.10
N VAL A 192 -6.70 -11.15 -7.94
CA VAL A 192 -6.94 -12.58 -7.63
C VAL A 192 -8.16 -12.79 -6.73
N ALA A 193 -8.63 -11.74 -6.04
CA ALA A 193 -9.90 -11.73 -5.34
C ALA A 193 -10.51 -10.32 -5.32
N GLU A 194 -11.85 -10.25 -5.39
CA GLU A 194 -12.62 -9.01 -5.36
C GLU A 194 -13.97 -9.22 -4.66
N GLY A 195 -14.43 -8.22 -3.90
CA GLY A 195 -15.66 -8.28 -3.11
C GLY A 195 -15.48 -7.62 -1.75
N GLN A 196 -15.59 -8.41 -0.67
CA GLN A 196 -15.32 -7.91 0.69
C GLN A 196 -13.85 -7.58 0.94
N VAL A 197 -12.97 -8.27 0.20
CA VAL A 197 -11.52 -8.06 0.16
C VAL A 197 -11.12 -7.93 -1.30
N THR A 198 -10.29 -6.95 -1.61
CA THR A 198 -9.55 -6.87 -2.86
C THR A 198 -8.15 -7.41 -2.61
N LEU A 199 -7.71 -8.40 -3.38
CA LEU A 199 -6.37 -8.97 -3.29
C LEU A 199 -5.73 -9.00 -4.68
N LEU A 200 -4.50 -8.51 -4.75
CA LEU A 200 -3.70 -8.48 -5.97
C LEU A 200 -2.43 -9.31 -5.80
N ARG A 201 -2.13 -10.09 -6.83
CA ARG A 201 -0.81 -10.69 -7.04
C ARG A 201 0.05 -9.74 -7.87
N LEU A 202 1.24 -9.42 -7.36
CA LEU A 202 2.21 -8.55 -8.01
C LEU A 202 3.44 -9.37 -8.44
N PRO A 203 4.06 -9.02 -9.58
CA PRO A 203 5.39 -9.51 -9.93
C PRO A 203 6.39 -9.16 -8.80
N VAL A 204 7.28 -10.10 -8.48
CA VAL A 204 8.29 -9.96 -7.41
C VAL A 204 9.11 -8.68 -7.57
N ASP A 205 9.54 -8.40 -8.80
CA ASP A 205 10.33 -7.22 -9.14
C ASP A 205 9.57 -5.91 -8.97
N ALA A 206 8.24 -5.94 -8.91
CA ALA A 206 7.38 -4.77 -8.76
C ALA A 206 6.88 -4.58 -7.33
N PHE A 207 6.76 -5.64 -6.54
CA PHE A 207 6.19 -5.65 -5.21
C PHE A 207 6.73 -4.55 -4.29
N LEU A 208 8.06 -4.50 -4.08
CA LEU A 208 8.66 -3.51 -3.18
C LEU A 208 8.42 -2.08 -3.66
N ARG A 209 8.46 -1.83 -4.98
CA ARG A 209 8.16 -0.49 -5.52
C ARG A 209 6.71 -0.10 -5.30
N ALA A 210 5.78 -1.04 -5.50
CA ALA A 210 4.37 -0.87 -5.26
C ALA A 210 4.09 -0.52 -3.79
N VAL A 211 4.67 -1.28 -2.85
CA VAL A 211 4.55 -1.02 -1.40
C VAL A 211 5.01 0.38 -1.04
N TRP A 212 6.19 0.79 -1.49
CA TRP A 212 6.69 2.15 -1.21
C TRP A 212 5.84 3.24 -1.86
N ALA A 213 5.26 2.99 -3.04
CA ALA A 213 4.32 3.93 -3.66
C ALA A 213 3.04 4.09 -2.84
N LEU A 214 2.50 3.01 -2.26
CA LEU A 214 1.35 3.07 -1.35
C LEU A 214 1.67 3.87 -0.09
N ILE A 215 2.87 3.68 0.47
CA ILE A 215 3.37 4.46 1.62
C ILE A 215 3.45 5.96 1.28
N GLU A 216 3.99 6.31 0.11
CA GLU A 216 4.06 7.70 -0.36
C GLU A 216 2.68 8.31 -0.68
N ALA A 217 1.68 7.47 -0.94
CA ALA A 217 0.28 7.85 -1.06
C ALA A 217 -0.44 8.00 0.29
N HIS A 218 0.28 7.90 1.42
CA HIS A 218 -0.24 7.94 2.79
C HIS A 218 -0.99 6.66 3.23
N GLY A 219 -0.69 5.55 2.56
CA GLY A 219 -1.09 4.22 3.01
C GLY A 219 -0.29 3.72 4.21
N ILE A 220 -0.97 3.09 5.16
CA ILE A 220 -0.36 2.24 6.18
C ILE A 220 -0.33 0.82 5.65
N VAL A 221 0.86 0.35 5.29
CA VAL A 221 1.10 -1.00 4.78
C VAL A 221 1.45 -1.91 5.96
N VAL A 222 0.59 -2.88 6.21
CA VAL A 222 0.75 -3.83 7.30
C VAL A 222 1.19 -5.18 6.73
N PRO A 223 2.27 -5.78 7.24
CA PRO A 223 2.63 -7.14 6.85
C PRO A 223 1.49 -8.10 7.19
N LEU A 224 1.10 -8.96 6.25
CA LEU A 224 0.23 -10.09 6.58
C LEU A 224 1.05 -11.13 7.33
N ASP A 225 0.48 -11.62 8.42
CA ASP A 225 1.02 -12.74 9.17
C ASP A 225 0.40 -14.02 8.61
N VAL A 226 1.10 -14.67 7.67
CA VAL A 226 0.67 -15.91 7.04
C VAL A 226 1.63 -17.02 7.48
N PRO A 227 1.14 -18.20 7.89
CA PRO A 227 2.00 -19.33 8.20
C PRO A 227 2.91 -19.64 7.01
N SER A 228 4.22 -19.80 7.24
CA SER A 228 5.30 -19.90 6.24
C SER A 228 5.95 -18.59 5.78
N ASP A 229 5.90 -17.53 6.58
CA ASP A 229 6.77 -16.36 6.37
C ASP A 229 8.25 -16.80 6.32
N GLY A 230 8.87 -16.66 5.15
CA GLY A 230 10.30 -16.88 4.96
C GLY A 230 11.11 -15.83 5.74
N PRO A 231 12.36 -16.14 6.14
CA PRO A 231 13.18 -15.21 6.91
C PRO A 231 13.37 -13.90 6.15
N LEU A 232 13.13 -12.79 6.84
CA LEU A 232 13.43 -11.46 6.35
C LEU A 232 14.92 -11.36 6.02
N ASN A 233 15.24 -10.84 4.84
CA ASN A 233 16.59 -10.33 4.62
C ASN A 233 16.72 -9.01 5.38
N ALA A 234 17.20 -9.08 6.63
CA ALA A 234 17.41 -7.93 7.50
C ALA A 234 18.35 -6.87 6.90
N ASP A 235 19.17 -7.25 5.91
CA ASP A 235 20.10 -6.36 5.22
C ASP A 235 19.49 -5.66 3.99
N ASP A 236 18.33 -6.11 3.49
CA ASP A 236 17.65 -5.43 2.39
C ASP A 236 16.80 -4.27 2.93
N TRP A 237 17.33 -3.04 2.82
CA TRP A 237 16.62 -1.83 3.22
C TRP A 237 15.22 -1.73 2.61
N ARG A 238 14.98 -2.34 1.44
CA ARG A 238 13.67 -2.28 0.79
C ARG A 238 12.61 -2.92 1.63
N GLU A 239 12.95 -3.93 2.44
CA GLU A 239 12.08 -4.62 3.40
C GLU A 239 11.79 -3.78 4.66
N CYS A 240 12.42 -2.61 4.82
CA CYS A 240 12.13 -1.69 5.92
C CYS A 240 10.70 -1.12 5.88
N TRP A 241 9.93 -1.37 4.81
CA TRP A 241 8.52 -1.03 4.73
C TRP A 241 7.69 -1.64 5.87
N ARG A 242 8.10 -2.81 6.40
CA ARG A 242 7.42 -3.48 7.52
C ARG A 242 7.51 -2.68 8.83
N HIS A 243 8.49 -1.80 8.95
CA HIS A 243 8.70 -0.99 10.15
C HIS A 243 7.87 0.30 10.15
N ARG A 244 7.44 0.66 11.35
CA ARG A 244 6.68 1.87 11.65
C ARG A 244 7.31 2.62 12.83
N VAL A 245 6.98 3.89 12.94
CA VAL A 245 7.42 4.82 14.00
C VAL A 245 6.28 5.68 14.49
N MET A 246 6.34 6.12 15.74
CA MET A 246 5.28 6.88 16.39
C MET A 246 5.54 8.39 16.45
N ASP A 247 6.71 8.86 16.04
CA ASP A 247 7.07 10.27 16.20
C ASP A 247 8.11 10.73 15.17
N PRO A 248 8.24 12.06 14.95
CA PRO A 248 9.16 12.59 13.96
C PRO A 248 10.63 12.39 14.30
N VAL A 249 11.00 12.28 15.58
CA VAL A 249 12.38 12.06 16.01
C VAL A 249 12.81 10.64 15.66
N SER A 250 12.00 9.64 15.96
CA SER A 250 12.25 8.25 15.58
C SER A 250 12.25 8.07 14.06
N ASN A 251 11.36 8.77 13.34
CA ASN A 251 11.37 8.79 11.87
C ASN A 251 12.67 9.38 11.32
N HIS A 252 13.11 10.51 11.87
CA HIS A 252 14.36 11.16 11.49
C HIS A 252 15.57 10.25 11.74
N LYS A 253 15.65 9.63 12.92
CA LYS A 253 16.74 8.73 13.30
C LYS A 253 16.67 7.37 12.61
N ARG A 254 15.57 7.06 11.92
CA ARG A 254 15.27 5.77 11.29
C ARG A 254 15.28 4.60 12.28
N VAL A 255 14.77 4.84 13.49
CA VAL A 255 14.71 3.84 14.57
C VAL A 255 13.29 3.29 14.64
N PRO A 256 13.07 1.98 14.38
CA PRO A 256 11.73 1.39 14.38
C PRO A 256 11.19 1.23 15.81
N MET A 257 9.89 1.02 15.95
CA MET A 257 9.29 0.75 17.27
C MET A 257 9.80 -0.54 17.95
N THR A 258 10.27 -1.50 17.15
CA THR A 258 10.65 -2.84 17.61
C THR A 258 12.15 -2.99 17.92
N SER A 259 12.97 -1.98 17.62
CA SER A 259 14.42 -2.04 17.81
C SER A 259 15.00 -0.65 18.02
N SER A 260 16.05 -0.55 18.82
CA SER A 260 16.81 0.69 19.03
C SER A 260 17.85 0.95 17.94
N GLN A 261 18.08 0.00 17.03
CA GLN A 261 19.05 0.13 15.95
C GLN A 261 18.47 0.92 14.77
N ALA A 262 19.28 1.85 14.25
CA ALA A 262 18.91 2.66 13.09
C ALA A 262 19.00 1.84 11.79
N LEU A 263 17.96 1.92 10.96
CA LEU A 263 17.90 1.23 9.68
C LEU A 263 18.67 2.00 8.58
N PRO A 264 19.22 1.29 7.58
CA PRO A 264 19.93 1.91 6.45
C PRO A 264 19.05 2.86 5.65
N HIS A 265 19.67 3.73 4.87
CA HIS A 265 18.96 4.71 4.04
C HIS A 265 18.30 4.05 2.82
N ALA A 266 17.03 4.41 2.62
CA ALA A 266 16.20 4.01 1.49
C ALA A 266 16.25 5.07 0.36
N PRO A 267 16.70 4.77 -0.87
CA PRO A 267 16.50 5.63 -2.02
C PRO A 267 15.01 5.84 -2.30
N ARG A 268 14.67 7.05 -2.76
CA ARG A 268 13.31 7.45 -3.12
C ARG A 268 12.81 6.63 -4.31
N VAL A 269 11.67 5.95 -4.16
CA VAL A 269 11.12 5.05 -5.18
C VAL A 269 10.35 5.79 -6.27
N LEU A 270 9.65 6.88 -5.92
CA LEU A 270 8.99 7.76 -6.90
C LEU A 270 9.69 9.11 -6.96
N SER A 271 10.22 9.46 -8.13
CA SER A 271 10.69 10.82 -8.36
C SER A 271 9.49 11.74 -8.57
N THR A 272 9.49 12.90 -7.91
CA THR A 272 8.53 13.99 -8.20
C THR A 272 9.05 14.94 -9.27
N ASN A 273 10.26 14.72 -9.80
CA ASN A 273 10.79 15.51 -10.91
C ASN A 273 10.22 14.95 -12.22
N PRO A 274 9.44 15.74 -13.00
CA PRO A 274 8.87 15.31 -14.27
C PRO A 274 9.89 14.70 -15.25
N ASP A 275 11.12 15.23 -15.28
CA ASP A 275 12.19 14.73 -16.16
C ASP A 275 12.72 13.38 -15.71
N SER A 276 12.82 13.17 -14.39
CA SER A 276 13.20 11.87 -13.85
C SER A 276 12.11 10.82 -14.07
N VAL A 277 10.84 11.22 -13.98
CA VAL A 277 9.69 10.34 -14.29
C VAL A 277 9.71 9.97 -15.77
N ARG A 278 9.88 10.96 -16.67
CA ARG A 278 10.02 10.72 -18.12
C ARG A 278 11.18 9.79 -18.45
N ARG A 279 12.37 10.07 -17.91
CA ARG A 279 13.57 9.26 -18.13
C ARG A 279 13.41 7.84 -17.59
N LEU A 280 12.80 7.68 -16.41
CA LEU A 280 12.53 6.35 -15.85
C LEU A 280 11.49 5.59 -16.67
N ALA A 281 10.46 6.26 -17.17
CA ALA A 281 9.48 5.66 -18.09
C ALA A 281 10.14 5.20 -19.39
N GLN A 282 11.03 6.02 -19.98
CA GLN A 282 11.83 5.65 -21.15
C GLN A 282 12.74 4.45 -20.88
N LEU A 283 13.45 4.43 -19.75
CA LEU A 283 14.30 3.31 -19.37
C LEU A 283 13.50 2.02 -19.14
N ARG A 284 12.31 2.11 -18.56
CA ARG A 284 11.41 0.97 -18.38
C ARG A 284 10.85 0.48 -19.72
N ALA A 285 10.50 1.39 -20.63
CA ALA A 285 10.07 1.05 -21.98
C ALA A 285 11.20 0.36 -22.76
N ALA A 286 12.43 0.88 -22.67
CA ALA A 286 13.61 0.27 -23.26
C ALA A 286 13.84 -1.15 -22.72
N ARG A 287 13.90 -1.32 -21.38
CA ARG A 287 14.02 -2.66 -20.79
C ARG A 287 12.87 -3.61 -21.12
N ARG A 288 11.65 -3.10 -21.34
CA ARG A 288 10.53 -3.92 -21.81
C ARG A 288 10.75 -4.33 -23.25
N ALA A 289 11.20 -3.41 -24.11
CA ALA A 289 11.54 -3.70 -25.49
C ALA A 289 12.66 -4.75 -25.58
N ASP A 290 13.73 -4.59 -24.81
CA ASP A 290 14.85 -5.54 -24.75
C ASP A 290 14.36 -6.96 -24.37
N ARG A 291 13.49 -7.06 -23.35
CA ARG A 291 12.91 -8.35 -22.93
C ARG A 291 11.97 -8.97 -23.97
N VAL A 292 11.22 -8.15 -24.71
CA VAL A 292 10.37 -8.63 -25.81
C VAL A 292 11.23 -9.15 -26.96
N GLU A 293 12.32 -8.46 -27.28
CA GLU A 293 13.28 -8.86 -28.31
C GLU A 293 14.02 -10.16 -27.94
N GLU A 294 14.46 -10.28 -26.69
CA GLU A 294 15.09 -11.51 -26.18
C GLU A 294 14.12 -12.70 -26.22
N ALA A 295 12.87 -12.51 -25.77
CA ALA A 295 11.85 -13.55 -25.83
C ALA A 295 11.51 -13.95 -27.27
N GLU A 296 11.47 -12.99 -28.20
CA GLU A 296 11.28 -13.25 -29.63
C GLU A 296 12.44 -14.07 -30.21
N LEU A 297 13.69 -13.70 -29.88
CA LEU A 297 14.88 -14.39 -30.35
C LEU A 297 14.89 -15.85 -29.86
N LEU A 298 14.64 -16.08 -28.57
CA LEU A 298 14.56 -17.43 -27.99
C LEU A 298 13.50 -18.29 -28.69
N TYR A 299 12.30 -17.74 -28.94
CA TYR A 299 11.25 -18.45 -29.67
C TYR A 299 11.66 -18.76 -31.12
N ARG A 300 12.24 -17.79 -31.84
CA ARG A 300 12.71 -17.99 -33.22
C ARG A 300 13.82 -19.04 -33.31
N GLU A 301 14.78 -19.02 -32.39
CA GLU A 301 15.85 -20.02 -32.34
C GLU A 301 15.29 -21.41 -32.05
N ALA A 302 14.37 -21.53 -31.09
CA ALA A 302 13.71 -22.80 -30.76
C ALA A 302 12.93 -23.36 -31.96
N MET A 303 12.19 -22.51 -32.67
CA MET A 303 11.49 -22.87 -33.90
C MET A 303 12.43 -23.27 -35.03
N ALA A 304 13.57 -22.57 -35.20
CA ALA A 304 14.57 -22.92 -36.19
C ALA A 304 15.22 -24.28 -35.90
N ARG A 305 15.58 -24.55 -34.63
CA ARG A 305 16.09 -25.85 -34.18
C ARG A 305 15.06 -26.95 -34.45
N LYS A 306 13.79 -26.70 -34.13
CA LYS A 306 12.66 -27.59 -34.42
C LYS A 306 12.51 -27.90 -35.89
N SER A 307 12.53 -26.88 -36.75
CA SER A 307 12.43 -27.05 -38.20
C SER A 307 13.62 -27.83 -38.77
N LYS A 308 14.84 -27.52 -38.33
CA LYS A 308 16.07 -28.19 -38.77
C LYS A 308 16.07 -29.67 -38.38
N TYR A 309 15.66 -29.99 -37.16
CA TYR A 309 15.51 -31.37 -36.69
C TYR A 309 14.51 -32.13 -37.57
N LEU A 310 13.31 -31.60 -37.77
CA LEU A 310 12.28 -32.23 -38.60
C LEU A 310 12.74 -32.45 -40.06
N GLU A 311 13.50 -31.50 -40.62
CA GLU A 311 14.10 -31.64 -41.95
C GLU A 311 15.14 -32.76 -42.00
N ARG A 312 16.01 -32.86 -41.00
CA ARG A 312 17.04 -33.92 -40.91
C ARG A 312 16.42 -35.30 -40.76
N VAL A 313 15.39 -35.44 -39.92
CA VAL A 313 14.61 -36.69 -39.80
C VAL A 313 13.94 -37.04 -41.12
N ARG A 314 13.29 -36.07 -41.78
CA ARG A 314 12.65 -36.30 -43.10
C ARG A 314 13.64 -36.75 -44.18
N ARG A 315 14.89 -36.27 -44.11
CA ARG A 315 15.98 -36.67 -45.02
C ARG A 315 16.69 -37.96 -44.60
N GLY A 316 16.30 -38.58 -43.50
CA GLY A 316 16.95 -39.77 -42.96
C GLY A 316 18.36 -39.53 -42.41
N LEU A 317 18.72 -38.26 -42.14
CA LEU A 317 20.02 -37.86 -41.60
C LEU A 317 20.09 -37.96 -40.06
N GLU A 318 18.96 -38.23 -39.42
CA GLU A 318 18.81 -38.28 -37.97
C GLU A 318 17.65 -39.22 -37.62
N ALA A 319 17.79 -40.01 -36.55
CA ALA A 319 16.73 -40.90 -36.11
C ALA A 319 15.55 -40.10 -35.52
N PRO A 320 14.30 -40.53 -35.73
CA PRO A 320 13.16 -39.96 -35.04
C PRO A 320 13.33 -40.09 -33.53
N MET A 321 13.13 -38.99 -32.83
CA MET A 321 13.16 -38.87 -31.38
C MET A 321 11.96 -39.66 -30.82
N PRO A 322 12.11 -40.30 -29.65
CA PRO A 322 10.99 -40.90 -28.95
C PRO A 322 9.82 -39.91 -28.82
N LEU A 323 8.59 -40.40 -29.01
CA LEU A 323 7.40 -39.55 -29.10
C LEU A 323 7.20 -38.66 -27.87
N ASP A 324 7.50 -39.17 -26.69
CA ASP A 324 7.33 -38.44 -25.43
C ASP A 324 8.35 -37.30 -25.28
N GLU A 325 9.60 -37.54 -25.67
CA GLU A 325 10.66 -36.52 -25.72
C GLU A 325 10.32 -35.43 -26.75
N TYR A 326 9.80 -35.82 -27.92
CA TYR A 326 9.39 -34.86 -28.94
C TYR A 326 8.22 -33.99 -28.47
N ARG A 327 7.26 -34.57 -27.76
CA ARG A 327 6.12 -33.84 -27.18
C ARG A 327 6.61 -32.83 -26.14
N ALA A 328 7.44 -33.25 -25.19
CA ALA A 328 8.01 -32.38 -24.16
C ALA A 328 8.76 -31.21 -24.79
N TRP A 329 9.66 -31.49 -25.75
CA TRP A 329 10.39 -30.45 -26.46
C TRP A 329 9.48 -29.52 -27.27
N SER A 330 8.47 -30.08 -27.96
CA SER A 330 7.50 -29.27 -28.71
C SER A 330 6.67 -28.37 -27.80
N ASP A 331 6.39 -28.80 -26.57
CA ASP A 331 5.65 -28.02 -25.59
C ASP A 331 6.51 -26.88 -25.03
N GLU A 332 7.82 -27.10 -24.81
CA GLU A 332 8.77 -26.03 -24.47
C GLU A 332 8.83 -24.95 -25.55
N VAL A 333 8.93 -25.34 -26.83
CA VAL A 333 8.91 -24.36 -27.95
C VAL A 333 7.58 -23.59 -27.99
N ARG A 334 6.46 -24.27 -27.69
CA ARG A 334 5.15 -23.60 -27.62
C ARG A 334 5.10 -22.62 -26.45
N GLN A 335 5.64 -22.98 -25.29
CA GLN A 335 5.67 -22.14 -24.11
C GLN A 335 6.47 -20.85 -24.35
N LEU A 336 7.64 -20.95 -25.00
CA LEU A 336 8.42 -19.78 -25.42
C LEU A 336 7.61 -18.82 -26.32
N GLY A 337 6.78 -19.37 -27.22
CA GLY A 337 5.87 -18.58 -28.05
C GLY A 337 4.78 -17.89 -27.23
N VAL A 338 4.19 -18.59 -26.25
CA VAL A 338 3.21 -18.01 -25.31
C VAL A 338 3.83 -16.89 -24.50
N ASP A 339 5.04 -17.07 -23.99
CA ASP A 339 5.75 -16.09 -23.16
C ASP A 339 6.11 -14.83 -23.97
N TRP A 340 6.57 -14.98 -25.21
CA TRP A 340 6.77 -13.86 -26.12
C TRP A 340 5.48 -13.08 -26.39
N VAL A 341 4.38 -13.77 -26.72
CA VAL A 341 3.08 -13.13 -26.98
C VAL A 341 2.56 -12.40 -25.73
N LYS A 342 2.73 -12.98 -24.54
CA LYS A 342 2.37 -12.34 -23.27
C LYS A 342 3.17 -11.07 -23.00
N LEU A 343 4.45 -11.04 -23.33
CA LEU A 343 5.29 -9.86 -23.13
C LEU A 343 4.99 -8.73 -24.12
N LYS A 344 4.59 -9.11 -25.34
CA LYS A 344 4.24 -8.21 -26.44
C LYS A 344 2.91 -7.49 -26.21
N ASN A 345 1.93 -8.16 -25.57
CA ASN A 345 0.60 -7.62 -25.29
C ASN A 345 0.51 -6.88 -23.95
#